data_AF-A9B7V2-F1
#
_entry.id   AF-A9B7V2-F1
#
_cell.length_a   1.000
_cell.length_b   1.000
_cell.length_c   1.000
_cell.angle_alpha   90.00
_cell.angle_beta   90.00
_cell.angle_gamma   90.00
#
_symmetry.space_group_name_H-M   'P 1'
#
loop_
_entity.id
_entity.type
_entity.pdbx_description
1 polymer ?
#
loop_
_entity_poly.entity_id
_entity_poly.type
_entity_poly.pdbx_seq_one_letter_code
_entity_poly.pdbx_strand_id
1 'polypeptide(L)'
;MHNVVVITTGGTISTKRTPQWSGAVPMLKGDDFSAMLPRGEFNVSFQDFTNLPSSHITPTMALDLAQRVNSLLLGEADGVVVTHGTDTLEESAFLCDLLIDSNKPVVFTGSMRIATDVGYDGVTNLTGAIRAAAAPQSRGLGVMVAFNDRLFSASTVQKIDSQTADAFDAPGFGPVGSLTGATVRIHHQPSGRQYIPCSRLAERVDLIYATQGADDRQLRAAIDTNSQGIVIAAFGGGRVPPWWLPTIQEALNKRIPVVVTTRCLKGICYDEYGYVGEYHDLKRLGVMFAQQLSPVKARIKLMVALGAAAHPQELREWFAE
;
A
#
# COMPACT_ATOMS: atom_id res chain seq x y z
N MET A 1 7.60 -18.72 23.36
CA MET A 1 8.17 -17.71 22.44
C MET A 1 7.21 -17.60 21.28
N HIS A 2 6.95 -16.38 20.79
CA HIS A 2 6.06 -16.19 19.64
C HIS A 2 6.73 -16.67 18.34
N ASN A 3 5.97 -17.38 17.52
CA ASN A 3 6.40 -17.91 16.23
C ASN A 3 6.12 -16.88 15.14
N VAL A 4 7.17 -16.19 14.66
CA VAL A 4 7.06 -15.21 13.57
C VAL A 4 7.64 -15.78 12.29
N VAL A 5 6.88 -15.69 11.20
CA VAL A 5 7.36 -16.05 9.86
C VAL A 5 7.71 -14.78 9.09
N VAL A 6 8.93 -14.68 8.60
CA VAL A 6 9.40 -13.58 7.75
C VAL A 6 9.37 -14.04 6.29
N ILE A 7 8.57 -13.37 5.46
CA ILE A 7 8.56 -13.55 4.01
C ILE A 7 9.49 -12.51 3.36
N THR A 8 10.38 -12.94 2.49
CA THR A 8 11.27 -12.05 1.74
C THR A 8 10.80 -11.86 0.29
N THR A 9 10.75 -10.62 -0.19
CA THR A 9 10.44 -10.31 -1.61
C THR A 9 11.63 -9.71 -2.37
N GLY A 10 12.75 -9.45 -1.68
CA GLY A 10 13.93 -8.77 -2.19
C GLY A 10 14.07 -7.36 -1.60
N GLY A 11 14.32 -6.38 -2.46
CA GLY A 11 14.45 -4.98 -2.08
C GLY A 11 15.78 -4.63 -1.38
N THR A 12 16.00 -3.32 -1.18
CA THR A 12 17.22 -2.72 -0.61
C THR A 12 17.65 -3.35 0.71
N ILE A 13 16.70 -3.81 1.54
CA ILE A 13 16.99 -4.49 2.81
C ILE A 13 17.84 -5.75 2.65
N SER A 14 17.73 -6.44 1.52
CA SER A 14 18.50 -7.65 1.20
C SER A 14 19.76 -7.37 0.37
N THR A 15 20.00 -6.11 0.02
CA THR A 15 21.00 -5.70 -0.96
C THR A 15 22.32 -5.33 -0.30
N LYS A 16 23.44 -5.70 -0.93
CA LYS A 16 24.80 -5.30 -0.51
C LYS A 16 25.70 -5.00 -1.71
N ARG A 17 26.71 -4.14 -1.52
CA ARG A 17 27.78 -3.97 -2.51
C ARG A 17 28.84 -5.06 -2.33
N THR A 18 29.36 -5.55 -3.44
CA THR A 18 30.47 -6.51 -3.45
C THR A 18 31.44 -6.16 -4.57
N PRO A 19 32.76 -6.43 -4.43
CA PRO A 19 33.74 -6.14 -5.48
C PRO A 19 33.45 -6.81 -6.84
N GLN A 20 32.68 -7.90 -6.85
CA GLN A 20 32.37 -8.70 -8.04
C GLN A 20 31.37 -8.01 -9.00
N TRP A 21 30.56 -7.07 -8.51
CA TRP A 21 29.47 -6.45 -9.27
C TRP A 21 29.64 -4.93 -9.27
N SER A 22 29.30 -4.28 -10.39
CA SER A 22 29.38 -2.82 -10.53
C SER A 22 28.34 -2.06 -9.68
N GLY A 23 27.28 -2.75 -9.25
CA GLY A 23 26.21 -2.23 -8.42
C GLY A 23 25.94 -3.07 -7.19
N ALA A 24 25.05 -2.58 -6.33
CA ALA A 24 24.58 -3.35 -5.19
C ALA A 24 23.57 -4.42 -5.66
N VAL A 25 23.68 -5.63 -5.11
CA VAL A 25 22.87 -6.79 -5.53
C VAL A 25 22.15 -7.42 -4.33
N PRO A 26 20.93 -7.94 -4.49
CA PRO A 26 20.20 -8.57 -3.40
C PRO A 26 20.77 -9.96 -3.12
N MET A 27 21.48 -10.08 -1.99
CA MET A 27 22.25 -11.28 -1.64
C MET A 27 22.00 -11.81 -0.23
N LEU A 28 21.37 -11.02 0.66
CA LEU A 28 21.06 -11.49 2.01
C LEU A 28 19.90 -12.49 1.97
N LYS A 29 20.07 -13.59 2.68
CA LYS A 29 19.07 -14.66 2.85
C LYS A 29 18.64 -14.76 4.32
N GLY A 30 17.70 -15.67 4.59
CA GLY A 30 17.18 -15.91 5.94
C GLY A 30 18.26 -16.13 7.01
N ASP A 31 19.32 -16.89 6.70
CA ASP A 31 20.42 -17.12 7.64
C ASP A 31 21.24 -15.84 7.91
N ASP A 32 21.45 -15.00 6.89
CA ASP A 32 22.13 -13.71 7.06
C ASP A 32 21.32 -12.78 7.97
N PHE A 33 20.00 -12.68 7.74
CA PHE A 33 19.11 -11.91 8.60
C PHE A 33 19.08 -12.47 10.02
N SER A 34 18.95 -13.78 10.17
CA SER A 34 18.95 -14.44 11.48
C SER A 34 20.22 -14.15 12.27
N ALA A 35 21.38 -14.07 11.60
CA ALA A 35 22.65 -13.74 12.23
C ALA A 35 22.73 -12.27 12.71
N MET A 36 21.98 -11.35 12.08
CA MET A 36 21.92 -9.93 12.45
C MET A 36 20.90 -9.62 13.55
N LEU A 37 19.93 -10.51 13.78
CA LEU A 37 18.85 -10.29 14.76
C LEU A 37 19.29 -10.56 16.21
N PRO A 38 18.67 -9.89 17.20
CA PRO A 38 18.87 -10.22 18.62
C PRO A 38 18.51 -11.68 18.91
N ARG A 39 19.43 -12.43 19.54
CA ARG A 39 19.21 -13.85 19.86
C ARG A 39 18.26 -14.04 21.04
N GLY A 40 17.38 -15.03 20.94
CA GLY A 40 16.55 -15.51 22.05
C GLY A 40 15.27 -14.72 22.33
N GLU A 41 14.99 -13.66 21.56
CA GLU A 41 13.77 -12.85 21.75
C GLU A 41 12.54 -13.47 21.07
N PHE A 42 12.73 -14.09 19.89
CA PHE A 42 11.64 -14.63 19.06
C PHE A 42 12.03 -15.97 18.43
N ASN A 43 11.03 -16.80 18.13
CA ASN A 43 11.21 -17.95 17.25
C ASN A 43 10.89 -17.51 15.81
N VAL A 44 11.92 -17.22 15.03
CA VAL A 44 11.78 -16.67 13.68
C VAL A 44 12.15 -17.71 12.63
N SER A 45 11.30 -17.86 11.61
CA SER A 45 11.62 -18.61 10.40
C SER A 45 11.52 -17.71 9.17
N PHE A 46 12.30 -18.01 8.14
CA PHE A 46 12.34 -17.22 6.91
C PHE A 46 11.81 -18.04 5.73
N GLN A 47 11.05 -17.40 4.85
CA GLN A 47 10.56 -17.99 3.61
C GLN A 47 10.79 -17.01 2.46
N ASP A 48 11.44 -17.49 1.40
CA ASP A 48 11.62 -16.69 0.19
C ASP A 48 10.35 -16.74 -0.65
N PHE A 49 9.87 -15.57 -1.08
CA PHE A 49 8.76 -15.44 -2.04
C PHE A 49 9.28 -15.03 -3.41
N THR A 50 10.02 -13.93 -3.47
CA THR A 50 10.70 -13.44 -4.69
C THR A 50 12.03 -12.79 -4.31
N ASN A 51 12.85 -12.46 -5.32
CA ASN A 51 14.03 -11.62 -5.13
C ASN A 51 14.09 -10.54 -6.22
N LEU A 52 13.17 -9.58 -6.16
CA LEU A 52 13.01 -8.53 -7.16
C LEU A 52 13.13 -7.13 -6.53
N PRO A 53 13.53 -6.10 -7.31
CA PRO A 53 13.30 -4.73 -6.89
C PRO A 53 11.79 -4.46 -6.83
N SER A 54 11.34 -3.64 -5.87
CA SER A 54 9.92 -3.31 -5.69
C SER A 54 9.28 -2.68 -6.93
N SER A 55 10.05 -1.97 -7.74
CA SER A 55 9.62 -1.40 -9.02
C SER A 55 9.21 -2.46 -10.06
N HIS A 56 9.58 -3.73 -9.86
CA HIS A 56 9.17 -4.85 -10.72
C HIS A 56 8.04 -5.69 -10.09
N ILE A 57 7.64 -5.41 -8.84
CA ILE A 57 6.52 -6.10 -8.20
C ILE A 57 5.22 -5.57 -8.80
N THR A 58 4.41 -6.47 -9.35
CA THR A 58 3.10 -6.14 -9.91
C THR A 58 1.99 -6.33 -8.87
N PRO A 59 0.81 -5.70 -9.04
CA PRO A 59 -0.33 -5.95 -8.16
C PRO A 59 -0.75 -7.42 -8.11
N THR A 60 -0.63 -8.17 -9.22
CA THR A 60 -0.90 -9.62 -9.26
C THR A 60 0.06 -10.39 -8.36
N MET A 61 1.36 -10.05 -8.37
CA MET A 61 2.33 -10.66 -7.45
C MET A 61 2.05 -10.29 -5.98
N ALA A 62 1.57 -9.08 -5.73
CA ALA A 62 1.14 -8.67 -4.38
C ALA A 62 -0.12 -9.43 -3.92
N LEU A 63 -1.05 -9.77 -4.83
CA LEU A 63 -2.17 -10.66 -4.54
C LEU A 63 -1.68 -12.07 -4.17
N ASP A 64 -0.74 -12.64 -4.92
CA ASP A 64 -0.13 -13.93 -4.61
C ASP A 64 0.58 -13.92 -3.24
N LEU A 65 1.26 -12.80 -2.93
CA LEU A 65 1.87 -12.57 -1.62
C LEU A 65 0.81 -12.53 -0.51
N ALA A 66 -0.30 -11.82 -0.71
CA ALA A 66 -1.40 -11.77 0.26
C ALA A 66 -2.01 -13.16 0.51
N GLN A 67 -2.14 -13.99 -0.53
CA GLN A 67 -2.59 -15.39 -0.40
C GLN A 67 -1.59 -16.24 0.40
N ARG A 68 -0.29 -16.05 0.18
CA ARG A 68 0.76 -16.71 0.96
C ARG A 68 0.72 -16.28 2.43
N VAL A 69 0.56 -14.98 2.70
CA VAL A 69 0.40 -14.46 4.07
C VAL A 69 -0.84 -15.08 4.73
N ASN A 70 -2.00 -15.05 4.08
CA ASN A 70 -3.24 -15.67 4.58
C ASN A 70 -3.04 -17.15 4.94
N SER A 71 -2.36 -17.92 4.08
CA SER A 71 -2.06 -19.34 4.34
C SER A 71 -1.23 -19.55 5.61
N LEU A 72 -0.26 -18.67 5.88
CA LEU A 72 0.54 -18.73 7.11
C LEU A 72 -0.27 -18.33 8.35
N LEU A 73 -1.16 -17.34 8.22
CA LEU A 73 -2.02 -16.89 9.32
C LEU A 73 -3.04 -17.97 9.73
N LEU A 74 -3.47 -18.83 8.80
CA LEU A 74 -4.31 -20.00 9.10
C LEU A 74 -3.55 -21.13 9.83
N GLY A 75 -2.22 -21.15 9.73
CA GLY A 75 -1.36 -22.11 10.43
C GLY A 75 -0.97 -21.68 11.85
N GLU A 76 0.20 -22.14 12.28
CA GLU A 76 0.72 -21.92 13.65
C GLU A 76 1.49 -20.61 13.83
N ALA A 77 1.64 -19.79 12.79
CA ALA A 77 2.29 -18.50 12.93
C ALA A 77 1.50 -17.58 13.87
N ASP A 78 2.17 -16.93 14.81
CA ASP A 78 1.58 -15.92 15.69
C ASP A 78 1.45 -14.57 14.98
N GLY A 79 2.34 -14.30 14.03
CA GLY A 79 2.36 -13.13 13.18
C GLY A 79 3.26 -13.33 11.95
N VAL A 80 3.09 -12.48 10.95
CA VAL A 80 3.87 -12.52 9.71
C VAL A 80 4.56 -11.18 9.49
N VAL A 81 5.84 -11.23 9.11
CA VAL A 81 6.60 -10.06 8.65
C VAL A 81 6.88 -10.21 7.17
N VAL A 82 6.78 -9.13 6.42
CA VAL A 82 7.17 -9.09 5.00
C VAL A 82 8.29 -8.07 4.81
N THR A 83 9.46 -8.52 4.38
CA THR A 83 10.51 -7.60 3.93
C THR A 83 10.29 -7.27 2.46
N HIS A 84 10.13 -5.99 2.15
CA HIS A 84 9.76 -5.49 0.84
C HIS A 84 10.65 -4.33 0.38
N GLY A 85 10.82 -4.17 -0.93
CA GLY A 85 11.43 -2.96 -1.49
C GLY A 85 10.53 -1.74 -1.26
N THR A 86 11.13 -0.58 -1.01
CA THR A 86 10.40 0.58 -0.48
C THR A 86 9.54 1.30 -1.51
N ASP A 87 9.77 1.13 -2.82
CA ASP A 87 9.07 1.92 -3.85
C ASP A 87 7.58 1.59 -3.98
N THR A 88 7.21 0.33 -3.78
CA THR A 88 5.81 -0.14 -3.90
C THR A 88 5.33 -0.82 -2.60
N LEU A 89 6.04 -0.56 -1.49
CA LEU A 89 5.71 -1.12 -0.17
C LEU A 89 4.31 -0.69 0.27
N GLU A 90 3.97 0.60 0.12
CA GLU A 90 2.66 1.12 0.54
C GLU A 90 1.50 0.50 -0.24
N GLU A 91 1.69 0.20 -1.52
CA GLU A 91 0.69 -0.41 -2.39
C GLU A 91 0.50 -1.88 -2.04
N SER A 92 1.60 -2.62 -1.86
CA SER A 92 1.56 -4.05 -1.54
C SER A 92 1.02 -4.31 -0.14
N ALA A 93 1.39 -3.47 0.84
CA ALA A 93 0.85 -3.54 2.19
C ALA A 93 -0.65 -3.23 2.21
N PHE A 94 -1.08 -2.19 1.48
CA PHE A 94 -2.50 -1.84 1.40
C PHE A 94 -3.33 -2.89 0.67
N LEU A 95 -2.79 -3.47 -0.41
CA LEU A 95 -3.44 -4.60 -1.09
C LEU A 95 -3.62 -5.77 -0.12
N CYS A 96 -2.58 -6.13 0.64
CA CYS A 96 -2.72 -7.17 1.67
C CYS A 96 -3.74 -6.79 2.74
N ASP A 97 -3.81 -5.52 3.14
CA ASP A 97 -4.78 -5.07 4.14
C ASP A 97 -6.22 -5.29 3.71
N LEU A 98 -6.52 -5.08 2.42
CA LEU A 98 -7.85 -5.33 1.86
C LEU A 98 -8.22 -6.82 1.79
N LEU A 99 -7.24 -7.73 1.81
CA LEU A 99 -7.44 -9.16 1.50
C LEU A 99 -7.27 -10.10 2.70
N ILE A 100 -6.84 -9.60 3.84
CA ILE A 100 -6.58 -10.42 5.03
C ILE A 100 -7.74 -10.26 6.01
N ASP A 101 -8.36 -11.35 6.44
CA ASP A 101 -9.36 -11.32 7.52
C ASP A 101 -8.84 -12.11 8.71
N SER A 102 -7.90 -11.50 9.44
CA SER A 102 -7.23 -12.13 10.57
C SER A 102 -6.86 -11.12 11.63
N ASN A 103 -6.99 -11.54 12.89
CA ASN A 103 -6.53 -10.76 14.04
C ASN A 103 -5.03 -10.92 14.32
N LYS A 104 -4.36 -11.88 13.66
CA LYS A 104 -2.92 -12.09 13.82
C LYS A 104 -2.15 -10.96 13.12
N PRO A 105 -1.08 -10.40 13.71
CA PRO A 105 -0.40 -9.24 13.13
C PRO A 105 0.31 -9.57 11.81
N VAL A 106 0.25 -8.62 10.88
CA VAL A 106 1.01 -8.65 9.62
C VAL A 106 1.75 -7.33 9.50
N VAL A 107 3.09 -7.38 9.38
CA VAL A 107 3.93 -6.19 9.38
C VAL A 107 4.87 -6.17 8.18
N PHE A 108 4.68 -5.20 7.30
CA PHE A 108 5.59 -4.91 6.20
C PHE A 108 6.74 -4.04 6.69
N THR A 109 7.92 -4.25 6.14
CA THR A 109 9.10 -3.42 6.43
C THR A 109 10.08 -3.44 5.27
N GLY A 110 11.11 -2.60 5.32
CA GLY A 110 12.12 -2.48 4.29
C GLY A 110 13.34 -1.73 4.80
N SER A 111 14.15 -1.22 3.88
CA SER A 111 15.35 -0.45 4.19
C SER A 111 15.56 0.62 3.12
N MET A 112 15.95 1.82 3.51
CA MET A 112 16.36 2.87 2.57
C MET A 112 17.85 2.78 2.23
N ARG A 113 18.65 2.13 3.08
CA ARG A 113 20.09 1.90 2.87
C ARG A 113 20.38 0.43 2.62
N ILE A 114 21.41 0.14 1.83
CA ILE A 114 21.88 -1.23 1.61
C ILE A 114 22.71 -1.71 2.82
N ALA A 115 22.90 -3.02 2.96
CA ALA A 115 23.56 -3.61 4.12
C ALA A 115 25.03 -3.19 4.33
N THR A 116 25.68 -2.68 3.29
CA THR A 116 27.07 -2.20 3.34
C THR A 116 27.19 -0.71 3.63
N ASP A 117 26.08 0.04 3.67
CA ASP A 117 26.11 1.47 3.95
C ASP A 117 26.25 1.73 5.45
N VAL A 118 26.91 2.84 5.78
CA VAL A 118 26.93 3.34 7.16
C VAL A 118 25.51 3.72 7.57
N GLY A 119 25.08 3.20 8.73
CA GLY A 119 23.74 3.44 9.24
C GLY A 119 22.66 2.62 8.52
N TYR A 120 22.99 1.45 7.96
CA TYR A 120 22.02 0.48 7.45
C TYR A 120 20.83 0.30 8.41
N ASP A 121 19.65 0.68 7.95
CA ASP A 121 18.41 0.73 8.73
C ASP A 121 17.65 -0.61 8.75
N GLY A 122 18.02 -1.55 7.87
CA GLY A 122 17.32 -2.82 7.71
C GLY A 122 17.29 -3.70 8.96
N VAL A 123 18.35 -3.72 9.78
CA VAL A 123 18.34 -4.51 11.04
C VAL A 123 17.34 -3.94 12.04
N THR A 124 17.34 -2.62 12.23
CA THR A 124 16.43 -1.92 13.16
C THR A 124 14.99 -2.07 12.69
N ASN A 125 14.73 -1.83 11.41
CA ASN A 125 13.41 -1.96 10.80
C ASN A 125 12.88 -3.40 10.90
N LEU A 126 13.69 -4.41 10.56
CA LEU A 126 13.30 -5.82 10.66
C LEU A 126 13.04 -6.25 12.10
N THR A 127 13.92 -5.88 13.04
CA THR A 127 13.74 -6.18 14.47
C THR A 127 12.45 -5.55 15.00
N GLY A 128 12.21 -4.29 14.64
CA GLY A 128 10.99 -3.57 14.99
C GLY A 128 9.73 -4.22 14.42
N ALA A 129 9.79 -4.67 13.16
CA ALA A 129 8.70 -5.38 12.51
C ALA A 129 8.39 -6.73 13.18
N ILE A 130 9.43 -7.51 13.53
CA ILE A 130 9.27 -8.78 14.25
C ILE A 130 8.67 -8.56 15.64
N ARG A 131 9.13 -7.54 16.38
CA ARG A 131 8.54 -7.12 17.66
C ARG A 131 7.07 -6.77 17.51
N ALA A 132 6.73 -5.97 16.51
CA ALA A 132 5.34 -5.61 16.22
C ALA A 132 4.51 -6.84 15.85
N ALA A 133 5.06 -7.79 15.08
CA ALA A 133 4.36 -9.01 14.69
C ALA A 133 4.14 -9.99 15.86
N ALA A 134 5.03 -9.97 16.85
CA ALA A 134 4.93 -10.79 18.06
C ALA A 134 4.12 -10.11 19.19
N ALA A 135 3.82 -8.82 19.09
CA ALA A 135 3.21 -8.05 20.16
C ALA A 135 1.68 -8.29 20.24
N PRO A 136 1.13 -8.68 21.41
CA PRO A 136 -0.31 -8.86 21.57
C PRO A 136 -1.14 -7.61 21.26
N GLN A 137 -0.62 -6.42 21.59
CA GLN A 137 -1.26 -5.14 21.29
C GLN A 137 -1.35 -4.80 19.79
N SER A 138 -0.62 -5.51 18.92
CA SER A 138 -0.69 -5.34 17.47
C SER A 138 -1.82 -6.16 16.82
N ARG A 139 -2.51 -7.01 17.58
CA ARG A 139 -3.59 -7.85 17.07
C ARG A 139 -4.80 -6.99 16.69
N GLY A 140 -5.40 -7.30 15.55
CA GLY A 140 -6.60 -6.61 15.05
C GLY A 140 -6.35 -5.19 14.50
N LEU A 141 -5.09 -4.77 14.34
CA LEU A 141 -4.76 -3.46 13.74
C LEU A 141 -4.84 -3.46 12.20
N GLY A 142 -5.11 -4.60 11.57
CA GLY A 142 -4.92 -4.78 10.14
C GLY A 142 -3.45 -4.97 9.76
N VAL A 143 -3.13 -4.76 8.48
CA VAL A 143 -1.75 -4.79 8.00
C VAL A 143 -1.05 -3.49 8.36
N MET A 144 0.18 -3.63 8.88
CA MET A 144 0.98 -2.52 9.38
C MET A 144 2.26 -2.36 8.57
N VAL A 145 2.85 -1.16 8.59
CA VAL A 145 4.20 -0.88 8.09
C VAL A 145 5.07 -0.41 9.25
N ALA A 146 6.18 -1.09 9.49
CA ALA A 146 7.19 -0.70 10.47
C ALA A 146 8.40 -0.07 9.77
N PHE A 147 8.67 1.20 10.07
CA PHE A 147 9.79 1.94 9.48
C PHE A 147 10.29 3.04 10.41
N ASN A 148 11.61 3.14 10.60
CA ASN A 148 12.26 4.20 11.38
C ASN A 148 11.58 4.39 12.75
N ASP A 149 11.52 3.30 13.52
CA ASP A 149 10.94 3.22 14.87
C ASP A 149 9.46 3.61 15.01
N ARG A 150 8.71 3.68 13.90
CA ARG A 150 7.27 3.96 13.86
C ARG A 150 6.49 2.83 13.21
N LEU A 151 5.24 2.71 13.63
CA LEU A 151 4.28 1.75 13.11
C LEU A 151 3.12 2.52 12.46
N PHE A 152 2.80 2.21 11.21
CA PHE A 152 1.78 2.90 10.42
C PHE A 152 0.73 1.93 9.89
N SER A 153 -0.53 2.37 9.81
CA SER A 153 -1.57 1.62 9.11
C SER A 153 -1.23 1.51 7.62
N ALA A 154 -1.38 0.32 7.04
CA ALA A 154 -1.20 0.13 5.60
C ALA A 154 -2.13 1.02 4.77
N SER A 155 -3.31 1.39 5.28
CA SER A 155 -4.25 2.28 4.60
C SER A 155 -3.75 3.73 4.48
N THR A 156 -2.98 4.24 5.45
CA THR A 156 -2.61 5.67 5.52
C THR A 156 -1.15 5.97 5.21
N VAL A 157 -0.25 4.99 5.37
CA VAL A 157 1.20 5.17 5.17
C VAL A 157 1.57 5.50 3.72
N GLN A 158 2.46 6.46 3.50
CA GLN A 158 2.97 6.82 2.18
C GLN A 158 4.49 7.00 2.24
N LYS A 159 5.20 6.68 1.16
CA LYS A 159 6.60 7.03 0.96
C LYS A 159 6.67 8.51 0.58
N ILE A 160 7.07 9.35 1.52
CA ILE A 160 7.13 10.80 1.40
C ILE A 160 8.52 11.33 1.02
N ASP A 161 9.56 10.52 1.18
CA ASP A 161 10.94 10.88 0.82
C ASP A 161 11.61 9.76 0.01
N SER A 162 12.43 10.15 -0.96
CA SER A 162 13.05 9.22 -1.91
C SER A 162 14.37 8.63 -1.42
N GLN A 163 14.99 9.17 -0.37
CA GLN A 163 16.38 8.87 0.01
C GLN A 163 16.61 8.70 1.51
N THR A 164 15.90 9.43 2.37
CA THR A 164 16.19 9.46 3.81
C THR A 164 15.65 8.22 4.52
N ALA A 165 16.20 7.91 5.72
CA ALA A 165 15.65 6.82 6.54
C ALA A 165 14.23 7.13 7.07
N ASP A 166 13.86 8.41 7.14
CA ASP A 166 12.53 8.91 7.47
C ASP A 166 11.64 8.99 6.22
N ALA A 167 11.65 7.93 5.41
CA ALA A 167 10.99 7.93 4.11
C ALA A 167 9.47 7.72 4.16
N PHE A 168 8.93 7.18 5.25
CA PHE A 168 7.52 6.84 5.37
C PHE A 168 6.83 7.66 6.46
N ASP A 169 5.65 8.18 6.14
CA ASP A 169 4.76 8.87 7.06
C ASP A 169 3.30 8.58 6.71
N ALA A 170 2.35 9.01 7.54
CA ALA A 170 0.92 8.92 7.26
C ALA A 170 0.29 10.34 7.28
N PRO A 171 0.42 11.12 6.19
CA PRO A 171 -0.01 12.52 6.15
C PRO A 171 -1.47 12.70 6.57
N GLY A 172 -1.69 13.44 7.67
CA GLY A 172 -3.03 13.70 8.22
C GLY A 172 -3.51 12.70 9.29
N PHE A 173 -2.81 11.57 9.47
CA PHE A 173 -3.18 10.51 10.42
C PHE A 173 -2.08 10.25 11.47
N GLY A 174 -0.83 10.39 11.06
CA GLY A 174 0.33 10.05 11.88
C GLY A 174 0.52 8.55 12.07
N PRO A 175 1.63 8.14 12.72
CA PRO A 175 1.86 6.74 13.06
C PRO A 175 0.85 6.25 14.10
N VAL A 176 0.39 5.02 13.95
CA VAL A 176 -0.51 4.38 14.93
C VAL A 176 0.21 4.02 16.21
N GLY A 177 1.53 3.91 16.14
CA GLY A 177 2.36 3.43 17.22
C GLY A 177 3.85 3.70 17.01
N SER A 178 4.62 3.39 18.04
CA SER A 178 6.08 3.55 18.08
C SER A 178 6.76 2.28 18.58
N LEU A 179 7.99 2.09 18.12
CA LEU A 179 8.88 1.00 18.46
C LEU A 179 10.05 1.60 19.24
N THR A 180 9.95 1.62 20.57
CA THR A 180 10.97 2.26 21.42
C THR A 180 11.69 1.22 22.25
N GLY A 181 13.00 1.05 22.00
CA GLY A 181 13.76 -0.04 22.60
C GLY A 181 13.15 -1.40 22.25
N ALA A 182 12.79 -2.19 23.26
CA ALA A 182 12.10 -3.48 23.09
C ALA A 182 10.56 -3.38 23.18
N THR A 183 9.98 -2.18 23.25
CA THR A 183 8.54 -2.00 23.49
C THR A 183 7.81 -1.53 22.23
N VAL A 184 6.68 -2.18 21.92
CA VAL A 184 5.71 -1.70 20.94
C VAL A 184 4.61 -0.93 21.68
N ARG A 185 4.45 0.36 21.36
CA ARG A 185 3.42 1.22 21.95
C ARG A 185 2.41 1.62 20.88
N ILE A 186 1.14 1.30 21.09
CA ILE A 186 0.05 1.71 20.21
C ILE A 186 -0.58 2.99 20.77
N HIS A 187 -0.63 4.03 19.96
CA HIS A 187 -1.17 5.36 20.28
C HIS A 187 -2.64 5.48 19.90
N HIS A 188 -3.04 4.89 18.77
CA HIS A 188 -4.43 4.86 18.33
C HIS A 188 -4.70 3.63 17.45
N GLN A 189 -5.98 3.27 17.34
CA GLN A 189 -6.45 2.18 16.49
C GLN A 189 -6.74 2.71 15.08
N PRO A 190 -6.32 2.03 14.01
CA PRO A 190 -6.81 2.32 12.66
C PRO A 190 -8.33 2.21 12.61
N SER A 191 -8.97 3.08 11.82
CA SER A 191 -10.41 3.05 11.57
C SER A 191 -10.69 2.96 10.07
N GLY A 192 -11.91 2.56 9.70
CA GLY A 192 -12.30 2.46 8.28
C GLY A 192 -11.59 1.36 7.50
N ARG A 193 -11.06 0.34 8.19
CA ARG A 193 -10.48 -0.84 7.53
C ARG A 193 -11.58 -1.65 6.86
N GLN A 194 -11.36 -2.02 5.61
CA GLN A 194 -12.27 -2.85 4.83
C GLN A 194 -11.60 -4.18 4.47
N TYR A 195 -12.41 -5.24 4.44
CA TYR A 195 -12.02 -6.53 3.89
C TYR A 195 -12.86 -6.78 2.63
N ILE A 196 -12.19 -7.09 1.52
CA ILE A 196 -12.79 -7.37 0.22
C ILE A 196 -12.30 -8.74 -0.24
N PRO A 197 -13.14 -9.79 -0.21
CA PRO A 197 -12.74 -11.13 -0.61
C PRO A 197 -12.51 -11.20 -2.13
N CYS A 198 -11.28 -10.95 -2.56
CA CYS A 198 -10.90 -10.92 -3.97
C CYS A 198 -9.92 -12.05 -4.29
N SER A 199 -10.24 -12.86 -5.31
CA SER A 199 -9.38 -13.95 -5.78
C SER A 199 -8.62 -13.60 -7.07
N ARG A 200 -9.02 -12.52 -7.77
CA ARG A 200 -8.39 -12.04 -9.01
C ARG A 200 -8.62 -10.54 -9.17
N LEU A 201 -7.57 -9.79 -9.50
CA LEU A 201 -7.66 -8.34 -9.73
C LEU A 201 -8.21 -7.99 -11.12
N ALA A 202 -8.85 -6.83 -11.23
CA ALA A 202 -8.99 -6.13 -12.50
C ALA A 202 -7.68 -5.38 -12.81
N GLU A 203 -6.90 -5.88 -13.77
CA GLU A 203 -5.54 -5.38 -14.02
C GLU A 203 -5.51 -4.05 -14.79
N ARG A 204 -6.49 -3.82 -15.67
CA ARG A 204 -6.54 -2.62 -16.53
C ARG A 204 -7.26 -1.48 -15.83
N VAL A 205 -6.67 -0.98 -14.74
CA VAL A 205 -7.12 0.24 -14.07
C VAL A 205 -6.10 1.35 -14.29
N ASP A 206 -6.54 2.45 -14.88
CA ASP A 206 -5.69 3.60 -15.18
C ASP A 206 -5.65 4.60 -14.02
N LEU A 207 -4.51 5.23 -13.81
CA LEU A 207 -4.35 6.35 -12.88
C LEU A 207 -3.88 7.59 -13.65
N ILE A 208 -4.73 8.62 -13.66
CA ILE A 208 -4.55 9.84 -14.44
C ILE A 208 -4.36 11.01 -13.48
N TYR A 209 -3.23 11.71 -13.58
CA TYR A 209 -2.95 12.90 -12.78
C TYR A 209 -3.43 14.16 -13.49
N ALA A 210 -4.25 14.95 -12.79
CA ALA A 210 -4.64 16.27 -13.28
C ALA A 210 -3.44 17.23 -13.21
N THR A 211 -3.13 17.85 -14.36
CA THR A 211 -2.08 18.85 -14.51
C THR A 211 -2.62 20.10 -15.19
N GLN A 212 -1.95 21.24 -14.97
CA GLN A 212 -2.43 22.52 -15.45
C GLN A 212 -2.52 22.52 -16.98
N GLY A 213 -3.71 22.80 -17.52
CA GLY A 213 -3.94 22.81 -18.96
C GLY A 213 -4.00 21.43 -19.61
N ALA A 214 -4.11 20.34 -18.84
CA ALA A 214 -4.26 19.01 -19.40
C ALA A 214 -5.53 18.89 -20.27
N ASP A 215 -5.36 18.43 -21.50
CA ASP A 215 -6.48 17.99 -22.34
C ASP A 215 -7.05 16.65 -21.85
N ASP A 216 -8.04 16.10 -22.55
CA ASP A 216 -8.70 14.84 -22.17
C ASP A 216 -8.09 13.59 -22.84
N ARG A 217 -6.92 13.70 -23.50
CA ARG A 217 -6.33 12.58 -24.27
C ARG A 217 -6.07 11.34 -23.44
N GLN A 218 -5.63 11.50 -22.20
CA GLN A 218 -5.36 10.36 -21.32
C GLN A 218 -6.67 9.65 -20.93
N LEU A 219 -7.76 10.39 -20.69
CA LEU A 219 -9.08 9.82 -20.44
C LEU A 219 -9.61 9.10 -21.69
N ARG A 220 -9.48 9.72 -22.87
CA ARG A 220 -9.87 9.09 -24.14
C ARG A 220 -9.09 7.81 -24.39
N ALA A 221 -7.78 7.83 -24.20
CA ALA A 221 -6.94 6.64 -24.35
C ALA A 221 -7.38 5.50 -23.42
N ALA A 222 -7.70 5.80 -22.15
CA ALA A 222 -8.21 4.79 -21.22
C ALA A 222 -9.55 4.19 -21.70
N ILE A 223 -10.46 5.02 -22.20
CA ILE A 223 -11.74 4.56 -22.76
C ILE A 223 -11.52 3.69 -24.02
N ASP A 224 -10.70 4.17 -24.96
CA ASP A 224 -10.47 3.52 -26.25
C ASP A 224 -9.71 2.20 -26.13
N THR A 225 -8.92 2.04 -25.07
CA THR A 225 -8.17 0.81 -24.75
C THR A 225 -8.93 -0.15 -23.82
N ASN A 226 -10.22 0.10 -23.58
CA ASN A 226 -11.10 -0.73 -22.72
C ASN A 226 -10.56 -0.89 -21.30
N SER A 227 -10.22 0.23 -20.67
CA SER A 227 -9.97 0.30 -19.23
C SER A 227 -11.13 -0.28 -18.44
N GLN A 228 -10.83 -1.07 -17.41
CA GLN A 228 -11.81 -1.62 -16.48
C GLN A 228 -12.22 -0.61 -15.40
N GLY A 229 -11.45 0.45 -15.21
CA GLY A 229 -11.74 1.52 -14.26
C GLY A 229 -10.69 2.62 -14.32
N ILE A 230 -11.08 3.84 -13.98
CA ILE A 230 -10.22 5.02 -14.05
C ILE A 230 -10.15 5.67 -12.67
N VAL A 231 -8.92 5.91 -12.19
CA VAL A 231 -8.66 6.77 -11.03
C VAL A 231 -8.11 8.11 -11.51
N ILE A 232 -8.70 9.20 -11.03
CA ILE A 232 -8.24 10.56 -11.32
C ILE A 232 -7.65 11.16 -10.04
N ALA A 233 -6.37 11.52 -10.08
CA ALA A 233 -5.73 12.37 -9.07
C ALA A 233 -6.02 13.84 -9.39
N ALA A 234 -7.16 14.32 -8.91
CA ALA A 234 -7.73 15.63 -9.21
C ALA A 234 -7.05 16.76 -8.41
N PHE A 235 -7.38 18.01 -8.74
CA PHE A 235 -6.85 19.17 -8.02
C PHE A 235 -7.56 19.39 -6.69
N GLY A 236 -6.80 19.78 -5.65
CA GLY A 236 -7.36 20.32 -4.41
C GLY A 236 -8.48 19.45 -3.82
N GLY A 237 -9.69 20.00 -3.71
CA GLY A 237 -10.88 19.33 -3.20
C GLY A 237 -11.52 18.28 -4.12
N GLY A 238 -10.83 17.84 -5.18
CA GLY A 238 -11.34 16.82 -6.11
C GLY A 238 -11.84 17.38 -7.45
N ARG A 239 -11.28 18.50 -7.91
CA ARG A 239 -11.76 19.23 -9.10
C ARG A 239 -11.06 18.79 -10.37
N VAL A 240 -11.81 18.82 -11.47
CA VAL A 240 -11.31 18.56 -12.82
C VAL A 240 -11.61 19.74 -13.74
N PRO A 241 -10.87 19.92 -14.84
CA PRO A 241 -11.22 20.92 -15.83
C PRO A 241 -12.62 20.67 -16.43
N PRO A 242 -13.42 21.72 -16.71
CA PRO A 242 -14.77 21.57 -17.29
C PRO A 242 -14.81 20.70 -18.55
N TRP A 243 -13.78 20.80 -19.41
CA TRP A 243 -13.69 20.03 -20.66
C TRP A 243 -13.43 18.54 -20.45
N TRP A 244 -13.15 18.07 -19.23
CA TRP A 244 -13.06 16.64 -18.91
C TRP A 244 -14.43 16.02 -18.63
N LEU A 245 -15.43 16.80 -18.23
CA LEU A 245 -16.74 16.28 -17.84
C LEU A 245 -17.43 15.47 -18.95
N PRO A 246 -17.42 15.89 -20.24
CA PRO A 246 -18.00 15.07 -21.30
C PRO A 246 -17.33 13.69 -21.44
N THR A 247 -16.00 13.63 -21.30
CA THR A 247 -15.23 12.39 -21.44
C THR A 247 -15.37 11.49 -20.21
N ILE A 248 -15.48 12.07 -19.00
CA ILE A 248 -15.85 11.34 -17.78
C ILE A 248 -17.26 10.74 -17.92
N GLN A 249 -18.23 11.53 -18.41
CA GLN A 249 -19.58 11.05 -18.66
C GLN A 249 -19.61 9.93 -19.71
N GLU A 250 -18.78 10.02 -20.76
CA GLU A 250 -18.61 8.96 -21.75
C GLU A 250 -18.11 7.66 -21.11
N ALA A 251 -17.07 7.73 -20.27
CA ALA A 251 -16.55 6.56 -19.54
C ALA A 251 -17.66 5.89 -18.72
N LEU A 252 -18.42 6.67 -17.95
CA LEU A 252 -19.52 6.18 -17.12
C LEU A 252 -20.64 5.55 -17.96
N ASN A 253 -20.99 6.15 -19.11
CA ASN A 253 -21.97 5.59 -20.05
C ASN A 253 -21.51 4.25 -20.64
N LYS A 254 -20.20 4.08 -20.84
CA LYS A 254 -19.56 2.81 -21.24
C LYS A 254 -19.39 1.84 -20.07
N ARG A 255 -19.92 2.16 -18.88
CA ARG A 255 -19.81 1.37 -17.64
C ARG A 255 -18.37 1.20 -17.15
N ILE A 256 -17.50 2.15 -17.47
CA ILE A 256 -16.16 2.25 -16.90
C ILE A 256 -16.28 3.09 -15.63
N PRO A 257 -16.12 2.50 -14.42
CA PRO A 257 -16.20 3.25 -13.17
C PRO A 257 -15.07 4.28 -13.09
N VAL A 258 -15.42 5.47 -12.61
CA VAL A 258 -14.47 6.56 -12.38
C VAL A 258 -14.42 6.84 -10.88
N VAL A 259 -13.21 6.82 -10.33
CA VAL A 259 -12.91 7.16 -8.94
C VAL A 259 -12.07 8.43 -8.94
N VAL A 260 -12.45 9.42 -8.14
CA VAL A 260 -11.69 10.65 -7.92
C VAL A 260 -11.03 10.63 -6.55
N THR A 261 -9.76 10.98 -6.52
CA THR A 261 -9.01 11.36 -5.32
C THR A 261 -8.33 12.71 -5.57
N THR A 262 -7.57 13.21 -4.60
CA THR A 262 -6.76 14.42 -4.75
C THR A 262 -5.30 14.06 -5.03
N ARG A 263 -4.63 14.85 -5.86
CA ARG A 263 -3.17 14.78 -6.02
C ARG A 263 -2.41 15.44 -4.85
N CYS A 264 -3.12 16.10 -3.93
CA CYS A 264 -2.53 16.65 -2.72
C CYS A 264 -2.07 15.53 -1.78
N LEU A 265 -0.98 15.77 -1.04
CA LEU A 265 -0.41 14.78 -0.12
C LEU A 265 -1.37 14.35 1.00
N LYS A 266 -2.25 15.25 1.44
CA LYS A 266 -3.24 15.02 2.49
C LYS A 266 -4.53 15.79 2.21
N GLY A 267 -5.63 15.32 2.80
CA GLY A 267 -6.95 15.94 2.71
C GLY A 267 -8.01 14.99 2.15
N ILE A 268 -9.20 15.54 1.91
CA ILE A 268 -10.36 14.83 1.36
C ILE A 268 -10.87 15.54 0.10
N CYS A 269 -11.59 14.81 -0.75
CA CYS A 269 -12.30 15.41 -1.87
C CYS A 269 -13.64 15.96 -1.38
N TYR A 270 -13.67 17.29 -1.21
CA TYR A 270 -14.87 18.05 -0.90
C TYR A 270 -14.63 19.52 -1.23
N ASP A 271 -15.63 20.18 -1.80
CA ASP A 271 -15.76 21.64 -1.79
C ASP A 271 -17.23 22.06 -1.91
N GLU A 272 -17.48 23.32 -1.56
CA GLU A 272 -18.79 23.98 -1.63
C GLU A 272 -18.92 24.90 -2.85
N TYR A 273 -17.95 24.83 -3.78
CA TYR A 273 -17.89 25.73 -4.93
C TYR A 273 -18.95 25.37 -5.98
N GLY A 274 -19.46 26.42 -6.64
CA GLY A 274 -20.46 26.30 -7.71
C GLY A 274 -19.89 26.42 -9.13
N TYR A 275 -18.57 26.30 -9.29
CA TYR A 275 -17.95 26.27 -10.62
C TYR A 275 -18.25 24.95 -11.33
N VAL A 276 -18.01 24.92 -12.65
CA VAL A 276 -18.14 23.70 -13.44
C VAL A 276 -16.89 22.84 -13.22
N GLY A 277 -17.07 21.54 -12.98
CA GLY A 277 -15.97 20.59 -12.75
C GLY A 277 -15.63 20.35 -11.29
N GLU A 278 -16.48 20.82 -10.38
CA GLU A 278 -16.31 20.74 -8.93
C GLU A 278 -16.89 19.42 -8.36
N TYR A 279 -16.75 19.23 -7.05
CA TYR A 279 -17.17 18.02 -6.35
C TYR A 279 -18.64 17.63 -6.66
N HIS A 280 -19.54 18.61 -6.65
CA HIS A 280 -20.97 18.39 -6.88
C HIS A 280 -21.30 17.93 -8.30
N ASP A 281 -20.59 18.43 -9.33
CA ASP A 281 -20.79 17.97 -10.71
C ASP A 281 -20.41 16.50 -10.84
N LEU A 282 -19.21 16.15 -10.37
CA LEU A 282 -18.69 14.78 -10.43
C LEU A 282 -19.60 13.81 -9.66
N LYS A 283 -20.06 14.21 -8.46
CA LYS A 283 -21.01 13.42 -7.68
C LYS A 283 -22.32 13.20 -8.43
N ARG A 284 -22.86 14.22 -9.10
CA ARG A 284 -24.08 14.09 -9.92
C ARG A 284 -23.90 13.16 -11.12
N LEU A 285 -22.71 13.16 -11.74
CA LEU A 285 -22.39 12.22 -12.84
C LEU A 285 -22.34 10.76 -12.37
N GLY A 286 -22.15 10.52 -11.06
CA GLY A 286 -22.00 9.18 -10.49
C GLY A 286 -20.56 8.73 -10.34
N VAL A 287 -19.61 9.67 -10.32
CA VAL A 287 -18.22 9.42 -9.94
C VAL A 287 -18.15 9.01 -8.47
N MET A 288 -17.31 8.03 -8.16
CA MET A 288 -17.01 7.62 -6.79
C MET A 288 -15.81 8.41 -6.26
N PHE A 289 -15.70 8.54 -4.94
CA PHE A 289 -14.58 9.23 -4.32
C PHE A 289 -13.81 8.27 -3.43
N ALA A 290 -12.48 8.26 -3.57
CA ALA A 290 -11.60 7.54 -2.66
C ALA A 290 -11.12 8.51 -1.59
N GLN A 291 -12.00 8.79 -0.61
CA GLN A 291 -11.68 9.72 0.47
C GLN A 291 -10.44 9.21 1.21
N GLN A 292 -9.51 10.11 1.52
CA GLN A 292 -8.31 9.85 2.33
C GLN A 292 -7.26 8.86 1.76
N LEU A 293 -7.53 8.20 0.63
CA LEU A 293 -6.55 7.34 -0.05
C LEU A 293 -5.68 8.14 -1.01
N SER A 294 -4.37 7.84 -1.00
CA SER A 294 -3.47 8.31 -2.06
C SER A 294 -3.91 7.79 -3.43
N PRO A 295 -3.56 8.46 -4.54
CA PRO A 295 -3.98 8.01 -5.87
C PRO A 295 -3.56 6.58 -6.23
N VAL A 296 -2.36 6.16 -5.79
CA VAL A 296 -1.87 4.79 -6.00
C VAL A 296 -2.69 3.77 -5.20
N LYS A 297 -3.08 4.08 -3.96
CA LYS A 297 -3.95 3.20 -3.16
C LYS A 297 -5.39 3.18 -3.65
N ALA A 298 -5.93 4.30 -4.10
CA ALA A 298 -7.24 4.35 -4.74
C ALA A 298 -7.29 3.43 -5.98
N ARG A 299 -6.19 3.40 -6.76
CA ARG A 299 -6.03 2.45 -7.87
C ARG A 299 -6.03 1.01 -7.38
N ILE A 300 -5.24 0.65 -6.38
CA ILE A 300 -5.23 -0.69 -5.79
C ILE A 300 -6.62 -1.11 -5.30
N LYS A 301 -7.31 -0.26 -4.55
CA LYS A 301 -8.67 -0.54 -4.08
C LYS A 301 -9.65 -0.76 -5.24
N LEU A 302 -9.57 0.04 -6.29
CA LEU A 302 -10.43 -0.13 -7.46
C LEU A 302 -10.13 -1.46 -8.20
N MET A 303 -8.86 -1.85 -8.33
CA MET A 303 -8.47 -3.14 -8.91
C MET A 303 -9.04 -4.33 -8.12
N VAL A 304 -8.97 -4.27 -6.79
CA VAL A 304 -9.49 -5.29 -5.87
C VAL A 304 -11.02 -5.34 -5.93
N ALA A 305 -11.67 -4.18 -5.80
CA ALA A 305 -13.12 -4.05 -5.83
C ALA A 305 -13.72 -4.55 -7.15
N LEU A 306 -13.17 -4.16 -8.30
CA LEU A 306 -13.64 -4.66 -9.60
C LEU A 306 -13.42 -6.16 -9.79
N GLY A 307 -12.36 -6.68 -9.19
CA GLY A 307 -12.07 -8.11 -9.19
C GLY A 307 -13.02 -8.95 -8.34
N ALA A 308 -13.58 -8.34 -7.28
CA ALA A 308 -14.45 -9.01 -6.31
C ALA A 308 -15.95 -8.79 -6.56
N ALA A 309 -16.35 -7.62 -7.10
CA ALA A 309 -17.75 -7.24 -7.22
C ALA A 309 -18.56 -8.22 -8.08
N ALA A 310 -19.63 -8.77 -7.52
CA ALA A 310 -20.63 -9.50 -8.30
C ALA A 310 -21.61 -8.54 -8.99
N HIS A 311 -21.84 -7.37 -8.37
CA HIS A 311 -22.79 -6.37 -8.83
C HIS A 311 -22.20 -4.95 -8.78
N PRO A 312 -22.57 -4.04 -9.70
CA PRO A 312 -22.08 -2.66 -9.70
C PRO A 312 -22.37 -1.87 -8.41
N GLN A 313 -23.34 -2.31 -7.61
CA GLN A 313 -23.71 -1.67 -6.35
C GLN A 313 -22.67 -1.92 -5.25
N GLU A 314 -22.07 -3.11 -5.17
CA GLU A 314 -21.01 -3.44 -4.21
C GLU A 314 -19.80 -2.53 -4.39
N LEU A 315 -19.46 -2.22 -5.65
CA LEU A 315 -18.41 -1.28 -5.97
C LEU A 315 -18.68 0.10 -5.35
N ARG A 316 -19.92 0.59 -5.42
CA ARG A 316 -20.29 1.87 -4.81
C ARG A 316 -20.25 1.82 -3.29
N GLU A 317 -20.65 0.70 -2.68
CA GLU A 317 -20.63 0.51 -1.23
C GLU A 317 -19.20 0.56 -0.68
N TRP A 318 -18.24 -0.10 -1.35
CA TRP A 318 -16.84 -0.02 -0.93
C TRP A 318 -16.24 1.38 -1.04
N PHE A 319 -16.79 2.27 -1.87
CA PHE A 319 -16.37 3.68 -2.00
C PHE A 319 -17.36 4.67 -1.38
N ALA A 320 -18.35 4.21 -0.60
CA ALA A 320 -19.33 5.07 0.05
C ALA A 320 -18.81 5.66 1.39
N GLU A 321 -17.79 5.04 1.96
CA GLU A 321 -17.12 5.42 3.22
C GLU A 321 -15.87 6.28 2.99
#